data_AF-A0A842UD98-F1
#
_entry.id   AF-A0A842UD98-F1
#
_cell.length_a   1.000
_cell.length_b   1.000
_cell.length_c   1.000
_cell.angle_alpha   90.00
_cell.angle_beta   90.00
_cell.angle_gamma   90.00
#
_symmetry.space_group_name_H-M   'P 1'
#
loop_
_entity.id
_entity.type
_entity.pdbx_description
1 polymer ?
#
loop_
_entity_poly.entity_id
_entity_poly.type
_entity_poly.pdbx_seq_one_letter_code
_entity_poly.pdbx_strand_id
1 'polypeptide(L)'
;CIDGPECGQCTACGGEQLPFEELAETKFKKKIMMNMIALGRLLKMLELNIENIDLKEALPAKFADKNKEAIVYGYANFVDRS
;
A
#
# COMPACT_ATOMS: atom_id res chain seq x y z
N CYS A 1 22.78 -12.43 5.58
CA CYS A 1 22.80 -11.91 4.19
C CYS A 1 24.08 -11.13 4.02
N ILE A 2 25.04 -11.70 3.30
CA ILE A 2 26.21 -11.02 2.75
C ILE A 2 26.19 -11.35 1.24
N ASP A 3 26.49 -10.35 0.42
CA ASP A 3 26.71 -10.34 -1.04
C ASP A 3 25.53 -10.22 -2.02
N GLY A 4 25.59 -9.17 -2.87
CA GLY A 4 25.23 -9.23 -4.29
C GLY A 4 23.91 -8.58 -4.74
N PRO A 5 23.84 -7.95 -5.94
CA PRO A 5 22.86 -6.90 -6.29
C PRO A 5 21.50 -7.38 -6.84
N GLU A 6 21.18 -8.67 -6.77
CA GLU A 6 19.91 -9.19 -7.29
C GLU A 6 18.95 -9.49 -6.14
N CYS A 7 18.22 -8.45 -5.73
CA CYS A 7 17.12 -8.54 -4.77
C CYS A 7 15.92 -9.29 -5.40
N GLY A 8 16.11 -10.57 -5.73
CA GLY A 8 15.11 -11.39 -6.42
C GLY A 8 14.51 -12.51 -5.58
N GLN A 9 15.28 -13.12 -4.67
CA GLN A 9 14.83 -14.32 -3.95
C GLN A 9 15.37 -14.39 -2.52
N CYS A 10 14.99 -13.40 -1.71
CA CYS A 10 15.02 -13.57 -0.25
C CYS A 10 13.67 -14.16 0.19
N THR A 11 13.49 -15.49 0.09
CA THR A 11 12.36 -16.18 0.73
C THR A 11 12.56 -16.39 2.24
N ALA A 12 13.66 -15.87 2.80
CA ALA A 12 14.06 -16.01 4.20
C ALA A 12 14.06 -14.68 4.98
N CYS A 13 13.16 -13.76 4.64
CA CYS A 13 12.69 -12.73 5.56
C CYS A 13 11.17 -12.86 5.55
N GLY A 14 10.58 -13.41 6.62
CA GLY A 14 9.17 -13.79 6.70
C GLY A 14 8.18 -12.62 6.74
N GLY A 15 8.32 -11.66 5.83
CA GLY A 15 7.33 -10.62 5.58
C GLY A 15 6.39 -11.07 4.46
N GLU A 16 5.09 -10.87 4.66
CA GLU A 16 4.08 -11.11 3.64
C GLU A 16 4.36 -10.23 2.39
N GLN A 17 4.74 -10.86 1.28
CA GLN A 17 4.85 -10.20 -0.01
C GLN A 17 3.45 -10.02 -0.60
N LEU A 18 2.93 -8.79 -0.53
CA LEU A 18 1.70 -8.43 -1.23
C LEU A 18 2.00 -7.96 -2.65
N PRO A 19 1.22 -8.40 -3.66
CA PRO A 19 1.40 -8.01 -5.06
C PRO A 19 0.82 -6.61 -5.33
N PHE A 20 1.33 -5.57 -4.64
CA PHE A 20 0.75 -4.22 -4.72
C PHE A 20 0.75 -3.63 -6.13
N GLU A 21 1.77 -3.91 -6.93
CA GLU A 21 1.85 -3.44 -8.33
C GLU A 21 0.72 -4.03 -9.18
N GLU A 22 0.53 -5.35 -9.14
CA GLU A 22 -0.54 -6.06 -9.86
C GLU A 22 -1.93 -5.58 -9.41
N LEU A 23 -2.11 -5.37 -8.10
CA LEU A 23 -3.35 -4.84 -7.54
C LEU A 23 -3.63 -3.41 -8.02
N ALA A 24 -2.60 -2.57 -8.04
CA ALA A 24 -2.69 -1.19 -8.52
C ALA A 24 -3.06 -1.13 -10.01
N GLU A 25 -2.48 -2.00 -10.83
CA GLU A 25 -2.83 -2.13 -12.23
C GLU A 25 -4.23 -2.66 -12.45
N THR A 26 -4.58 -3.77 -11.79
CA THR A 26 -5.85 -4.45 -12.02
C THR A 26 -7.03 -3.58 -11.60
N LYS A 27 -6.94 -2.96 -10.41
CA LYS A 27 -8.03 -2.20 -9.79
C LYS A 27 -8.05 -0.73 -10.20
N PHE A 28 -6.89 -0.07 -10.26
CA PHE A 28 -6.82 1.38 -10.49
C PHE A 28 -6.29 1.75 -11.88
N LYS A 29 -5.92 0.76 -12.71
CA LYS A 29 -5.34 0.93 -14.06
C LYS A 29 -4.08 1.80 -14.07
N LYS A 30 -3.40 1.89 -12.92
CA LYS A 30 -2.24 2.76 -12.70
C LYS A 30 -1.30 2.18 -11.65
N LYS A 31 -0.14 1.66 -12.08
CA LYS A 31 0.94 1.16 -11.21
C LYS A 31 1.27 2.09 -10.03
N ILE A 32 1.29 3.41 -10.27
CA ILE A 32 1.63 4.43 -9.26
C ILE A 32 0.72 4.40 -8.02
N MET A 33 -0.47 3.78 -8.10
CA MET A 33 -1.38 3.64 -6.95
C MET A 33 -0.89 2.63 -5.91
N MET A 34 0.12 1.81 -6.21
CA MET A 34 0.67 0.83 -5.27
C MET A 34 1.12 1.46 -3.95
N ASN A 35 1.69 2.67 -3.99
CA ASN A 35 2.15 3.39 -2.80
C ASN A 35 0.97 3.80 -1.91
N MET A 36 -0.16 4.17 -2.52
CA MET A 36 -1.36 4.56 -1.81
C MET A 36 -2.03 3.35 -1.14
N ILE A 37 -2.01 2.20 -1.82
CA ILE A 37 -2.48 0.93 -1.25
C ILE A 37 -1.59 0.52 -0.06
N ALA A 38 -0.26 0.58 -0.22
CA ALA A 38 0.68 0.28 0.85
C ALA A 38 0.51 1.21 2.06
N LEU A 39 0.29 2.51 1.81
CA LEU A 39 -0.03 3.48 2.85
C LEU A 39 -1.31 3.10 3.61
N GLY A 40 -2.38 2.77 2.90
CA GLY A 40 -3.63 2.31 3.52
C GLY A 40 -3.42 1.12 4.46
N ARG A 41 -2.64 0.12 4.02
CA ARG A 41 -2.28 -1.04 4.84
C ARG A 41 -1.49 -0.63 6.10
N LEU A 42 -0.51 0.25 5.96
CA LEU A 42 0.29 0.73 7.09
C LEU A 42 -0.56 1.46 8.12
N LEU A 43 -1.50 2.32 7.68
CA LEU A 43 -2.44 3.00 8.58
C LEU A 43 -3.28 1.99 9.37
N LYS A 44 -3.72 0.91 8.73
CA LYS A 44 -4.48 -0.16 9.38
C LYS A 44 -3.65 -0.90 10.43
N MET A 45 -2.39 -1.22 10.11
CA MET A 45 -1.46 -1.88 11.02
C MET A 45 -1.12 -1.03 12.25
N LEU A 46 -1.09 0.29 12.10
CA LEU A 46 -0.86 1.24 13.19
C LEU A 46 -2.14 1.58 13.98
N GLU A 47 -3.27 0.94 13.67
CA GLU A 47 -4.58 1.19 14.29
C GLU A 47 -5.02 2.66 14.21
N LEU A 48 -4.56 3.38 13.18
CA LEU A 48 -4.93 4.77 12.97
C LEU A 48 -6.32 4.86 12.35
N ASN A 49 -7.22 5.62 12.97
CA ASN A 49 -8.51 5.90 12.37
C ASN A 49 -8.32 6.81 11.14
N ILE A 50 -8.44 6.22 9.95
CA ILE A 50 -8.34 6.92 8.67
C ILE A 50 -9.37 8.04 8.50
N GLU A 51 -10.51 7.99 9.20
CA GLU A 51 -11.53 9.05 9.17
C GLU A 51 -11.06 10.36 9.82
N ASN A 52 -10.06 10.27 10.71
CA ASN A 52 -9.49 11.45 11.37
C ASN A 52 -8.40 12.13 10.54
N ILE A 53 -8.06 11.60 9.36
CA ILE A 53 -7.00 12.13 8.50
C ILE A 53 -7.63 12.85 7.31
N ASP A 54 -7.33 14.13 7.13
CA ASP A 54 -7.66 14.83 5.89
C ASP A 54 -6.68 14.44 4.78
N LEU A 55 -6.98 13.32 4.12
CA LEU A 55 -6.19 12.80 3.01
C LEU A 55 -6.15 13.76 1.81
N LYS A 56 -7.12 14.67 1.65
CA LYS A 56 -7.13 15.62 0.53
C LYS A 56 -6.16 16.76 0.76
N GLU A 57 -6.01 17.21 2.01
CA GLU A 57 -4.98 18.20 2.36
C GLU A 57 -3.58 17.59 2.45
N ALA A 58 -3.46 16.35 2.95
CA ALA A 58 -2.16 15.70 3.16
C ALA A 58 -1.48 15.20 1.87
N LEU A 59 -2.25 14.97 0.80
CA LEU A 59 -1.74 14.36 -0.44
C LEU A 59 -1.66 15.36 -1.59
N PRO A 60 -0.76 15.12 -2.57
CA PRO A 60 -0.74 15.91 -3.78
C PRO A 60 -2.11 15.92 -4.48
N ALA A 61 -2.54 17.10 -4.94
CA ALA A 61 -3.83 17.27 -5.62
C ALA A 61 -3.98 16.38 -6.88
N LYS A 62 -2.85 15.96 -7.46
CA LYS A 62 -2.82 15.06 -8.61
C LYS A 62 -3.45 13.71 -8.25
N PHE A 63 -4.58 13.41 -8.87
CA PHE A 63 -5.37 12.19 -8.63
C PHE A 63 -5.95 12.07 -7.22
N ALA A 64 -6.24 13.19 -6.53
CA ALA A 64 -6.71 13.19 -5.14
C ALA A 64 -7.80 12.14 -4.83
N ASP A 65 -8.84 12.04 -5.66
CA ASP A 65 -9.92 11.05 -5.44
C ASP A 65 -9.45 9.61 -5.60
N LYS A 66 -8.57 9.32 -6.58
CA LYS A 66 -8.00 7.97 -6.78
C LYS A 66 -7.00 7.60 -5.70
N ASN A 67 -6.23 8.57 -5.21
CA ASN A 67 -5.32 8.35 -4.09
C ASN A 67 -6.13 7.99 -2.83
N LYS A 68 -7.20 8.74 -2.55
CA LYS A 68 -8.11 8.42 -1.45
C LYS A 68 -8.71 7.02 -1.59
N GLU A 69 -9.21 6.67 -2.78
CA GLU A 69 -9.77 5.34 -3.06
C GLU A 69 -8.75 4.22 -2.83
N ALA A 70 -7.50 4.40 -3.29
CA ALA A 70 -6.43 3.42 -3.12
C ALA A 70 -6.00 3.25 -1.65
N ILE A 71 -5.96 4.33 -0.86
CA ILE A 71 -5.68 4.26 0.57
C ILE A 71 -6.81 3.54 1.31
N VAL A 72 -8.07 3.88 1.03
CA VAL A 72 -9.23 3.19 1.63
C VAL A 72 -9.23 1.71 1.27
N TYR A 73 -8.88 1.37 0.02
CA TYR A 73 -8.73 -0.01 -0.40
C TYR A 73 -7.65 -0.75 0.39
N GLY A 74 -6.46 -0.15 0.55
CA GLY A 74 -5.38 -0.70 1.35
C GLY A 74 -5.74 -0.87 2.83
N TYR A 75 -6.48 0.08 3.40
CA TYR A 75 -6.90 0.05 4.80
C TYR A 75 -7.93 -1.06 5.09
N ALA A 76 -8.84 -1.31 4.14
CA ALA A 76 -9.95 -2.26 4.33
C ALA A 76 -9.60 -3.72 4.00
N ASN A 77 -8.65 -3.97 3.08
CA ASN A 77 -8.48 -5.29 2.46
C ASN A 77 -7.25 -6.08 2.95
N PHE A 78 -6.37 -5.47 3.75
CA PHE A 78 -5.20 -6.15 4.29
C PHE A 78 -5.31 -6.21 5.80
N VAL A 79 -5.58 -7.41 6.31
CA VAL A 79 -5.60 -7.71 7.74
C VAL A 79 -4.51 -8.74 7.98
N ASP A 80 -3.71 -8.50 9.02
CA ASP A 80 -2.71 -9.45 9.47
C ASP A 80 -3.39 -10.78 9.80
N ARG A 81 -3.03 -11.85 9.09
CA ARG A 81 -3.40 -13.20 9.49
C ARG A 81 -2.34 -13.67 10.48
N SER A 82 -2.46 -13.19 11.71
CA SER A 82 -1.79 -13.76 12.88
C SER A 82 -2.19 -15.21 13.10
#